data_AF-A0A838JPH1-F1
#
_entry.id   AF-A0A838JPH1-F1
#
_cell.length_a   1.000
_cell.length_b   1.000
_cell.length_c   1.000
_cell.angle_alpha   90.00
_cell.angle_beta   90.00
_cell.angle_gamma   90.00
#
_symmetry.space_group_name_H-M   'P 1'
#
loop_
_entity.id
_entity.type
_entity.pdbx_description
1 polymer ?
#
loop_
_entity_poly.entity_id
_entity_poly.type
_entity_poly.pdbx_seq_one_letter_code
_entity_poly.pdbx_strand_id
1 'polypeptide(L)'
;FGTDSGQNGTFKGNKLETTGPDSGLEGTGIEPSKDSTTPIGAADKASFVHQADQENSRGDYTYISEPSINGDANAIVIVFVSPTSDRESTGAASYGHNIGVWYEPVARRWAIFNQDRAPVPAGSAFEVVVPQASAGFVHDASLLNTAGNYTYIDDRLTNGKPDIELAVTQNWNPGGRRGVYNNHPVDTLYDPKVKKWAIFNLDGAPIPEGASFNVAVSAGASDSVR
;
A
#
# COMPACT_ATOMS: atom_id res chain seq x y z
N PHE A 1 -5.21 32.49 72.64
CA PHE A 1 -5.91 31.33 72.04
C PHE A 1 -4.84 30.34 71.58
N GLY A 2 -5.14 29.02 71.58
CA GLY A 2 -4.11 27.95 71.62
C GLY A 2 -3.16 27.88 70.41
N THR A 3 -2.01 27.19 70.44
CA THR A 3 -1.62 25.92 71.14
C THR A 3 -2.47 24.72 70.71
N ASP A 4 -1.93 23.54 70.38
CA ASP A 4 -0.53 23.05 70.45
C ASP A 4 -0.21 22.05 69.30
N SER A 5 0.90 21.34 69.44
CA SER A 5 1.65 20.55 68.47
C SER A 5 1.47 19.02 68.60
N GLY A 6 2.02 18.28 67.62
CA GLY A 6 2.51 16.91 67.80
C GLY A 6 1.56 15.77 67.38
N GLN A 7 2.03 14.52 67.24
CA GLN A 7 3.42 14.00 67.22
C GLN A 7 3.42 12.57 66.58
N ASN A 8 4.59 11.94 66.43
CA ASN A 8 4.77 10.60 65.84
C ASN A 8 4.10 9.44 66.62
N GLY A 9 3.89 8.30 65.96
CA GLY A 9 3.62 7.02 66.61
C GLY A 9 3.74 5.79 65.70
N THR A 10 4.75 4.92 65.94
CA THR A 10 5.01 3.69 65.16
C THR A 10 5.44 2.51 66.04
N PHE A 11 4.60 1.48 66.18
CA PHE A 11 4.90 0.12 66.71
C PHE A 11 3.71 -0.80 66.33
N LYS A 12 3.77 -2.13 66.21
CA LYS A 12 4.74 -3.20 65.89
C LYS A 12 4.05 -4.54 66.25
N GLY A 13 4.30 -5.59 65.48
CA GLY A 13 4.07 -7.00 65.86
C GLY A 13 3.07 -7.77 64.99
N ASN A 14 3.10 -9.09 64.83
CA ASN A 14 4.15 -10.14 64.87
C ASN A 14 3.39 -11.50 64.82
N LYS A 15 3.58 -12.34 63.76
CA LYS A 15 3.31 -13.82 63.72
C LYS A 15 1.81 -14.26 63.96
N LEU A 16 1.27 -15.50 63.85
CA LEU A 16 1.68 -16.86 63.38
C LEU A 16 0.45 -17.84 63.23
N GLU A 17 0.48 -19.11 62.77
CA GLU A 17 1.50 -19.99 62.09
C GLU A 17 0.89 -20.84 60.94
N THR A 18 0.08 -21.87 61.25
CA THR A 18 -0.30 -23.04 60.40
C THR A 18 -1.68 -23.62 60.81
N THR A 19 -2.40 -24.52 60.10
CA THR A 19 -2.04 -25.81 59.43
C THR A 19 -2.95 -26.21 58.23
N GLY A 20 -2.49 -27.18 57.41
CA GLY A 20 -3.28 -27.86 56.34
C GLY A 20 -4.31 -28.89 56.85
N PRO A 21 -4.97 -29.71 56.00
CA PRO A 21 -4.41 -30.64 54.99
C PRO A 21 -5.04 -30.49 53.57
N ASP A 22 -4.87 -31.35 52.54
CA ASP A 22 -3.77 -32.21 52.00
C ASP A 22 -4.24 -32.86 50.67
N SER A 23 -3.33 -33.48 49.90
CA SER A 23 -3.53 -34.39 48.74
C SER A 23 -3.96 -33.81 47.38
N GLY A 24 -3.49 -34.43 46.28
CA GLY A 24 -3.98 -34.18 44.92
C GLY A 24 -2.92 -33.84 43.85
N LEU A 25 -1.92 -34.71 43.64
CA LEU A 25 -1.01 -34.61 42.48
C LEU A 25 -1.63 -35.30 41.25
N GLU A 26 -1.57 -34.66 40.08
CA GLU A 26 -1.07 -35.26 38.84
C GLU A 26 -0.84 -34.17 37.78
N GLY A 27 0.05 -34.42 36.81
CA GLY A 27 0.40 -33.43 35.80
C GLY A 27 0.79 -34.05 34.47
N THR A 28 0.33 -33.43 33.38
CA THR A 28 0.81 -33.67 32.02
C THR A 28 1.09 -32.31 31.37
N GLY A 29 2.27 -32.18 30.76
CA GLY A 29 2.70 -30.94 30.10
C GLY A 29 2.33 -30.92 28.63
N ILE A 30 1.93 -29.76 28.12
CA ILE A 30 1.96 -29.45 26.69
C ILE A 30 2.59 -28.06 26.52
N GLU A 31 3.82 -28.04 26.01
CA GLU A 31 4.35 -26.85 25.33
C GLU A 31 3.73 -26.77 23.93
N PRO A 32 3.16 -25.63 23.50
CA PRO A 32 2.89 -25.36 22.10
C PRO A 32 4.12 -24.76 21.41
N SER A 33 5.26 -25.46 21.44
CA SER A 33 6.39 -25.14 20.56
C SER A 33 6.17 -25.76 19.18
N LYS A 34 5.47 -25.03 18.31
CA LYS A 34 5.53 -25.21 16.85
C LYS A 34 5.50 -23.88 16.13
N ASP A 35 6.70 -23.36 15.92
CA ASP A 35 7.18 -22.90 14.60
C ASP A 35 6.06 -22.76 13.55
N SER A 36 5.45 -21.57 13.49
CA SER A 36 4.55 -21.19 12.40
C SER A 36 5.35 -20.67 11.22
N THR A 37 6.20 -21.53 10.66
CA THR A 37 6.73 -21.41 9.29
C THR A 37 5.60 -21.66 8.30
N THR A 38 4.60 -20.78 8.32
CA THR A 38 3.63 -20.64 7.23
C THR A 38 4.43 -20.37 5.95
N PRO A 39 4.32 -21.20 4.90
CA PRO A 39 4.98 -20.92 3.63
C PRO A 39 4.55 -19.55 3.11
N ILE A 40 5.44 -18.87 2.38
CA ILE A 40 5.06 -17.66 1.64
C ILE A 40 4.25 -18.10 0.41
N GLY A 41 2.96 -18.37 0.64
CA GLY A 41 2.03 -18.90 -0.35
C GLY A 41 0.62 -18.40 -0.10
N ALA A 42 0.12 -17.55 -1.01
CA ALA A 42 -1.27 -17.14 -1.16
C ALA A 42 -2.06 -16.87 0.14
N ALA A 43 -1.73 -15.76 0.82
CA ALA A 43 -2.71 -14.98 1.58
C ALA A 43 -3.18 -13.81 0.70
N ASP A 44 -4.40 -13.33 0.91
CA ASP A 44 -5.13 -12.61 -0.14
C ASP A 44 -4.59 -11.19 -0.45
N LYS A 45 -4.47 -10.92 -1.76
CA LYS A 45 -4.53 -9.56 -2.32
C LYS A 45 -6.01 -9.23 -2.56
N ALA A 46 -6.44 -8.00 -2.28
CA ALA A 46 -7.80 -7.59 -2.65
C ALA A 46 -7.77 -7.03 -4.09
N SER A 47 -8.68 -7.52 -4.95
CA SER A 47 -8.82 -7.04 -6.33
C SER A 47 -10.29 -6.95 -6.71
N PHE A 48 -10.70 -5.81 -7.25
CA PHE A 48 -12.09 -5.54 -7.65
C PHE A 48 -12.15 -4.60 -8.86
N VAL A 49 -13.28 -4.59 -9.56
CA VAL A 49 -13.53 -3.61 -10.62
C VAL A 49 -14.24 -2.40 -10.02
N HIS A 50 -13.59 -1.24 -10.08
CA HIS A 50 -14.21 0.06 -9.83
C HIS A 50 -14.85 0.58 -11.12
N GLN A 51 -16.06 1.15 -11.04
CA GLN A 51 -16.72 1.77 -12.19
C GLN A 51 -17.02 3.24 -11.91
N ALA A 52 -16.68 4.11 -12.86
CA ALA A 52 -16.97 5.53 -12.81
C ALA A 52 -18.47 5.79 -13.09
N ASP A 53 -19.16 6.43 -12.15
CA ASP A 53 -20.58 6.81 -12.25
C ASP A 53 -20.81 8.28 -11.86
N GLN A 54 -22.05 8.75 -11.95
CA GLN A 54 -22.40 10.15 -11.63
C GLN A 54 -22.33 10.47 -10.13
N GLU A 55 -22.47 9.49 -9.25
CA GLU A 55 -22.39 9.67 -7.80
C GLU A 55 -20.93 9.77 -7.33
N ASN A 56 -20.02 9.01 -7.96
CA ASN A 56 -18.62 8.89 -7.56
C ASN A 56 -17.62 9.75 -8.38
N SER A 57 -17.97 10.19 -9.59
CA SER A 57 -17.07 10.95 -10.50
C SER A 57 -17.21 12.45 -10.38
N ARG A 58 -16.10 13.19 -10.45
CA ARG A 58 -16.00 14.65 -10.28
C ARG A 58 -14.98 15.22 -11.25
N GLY A 59 -15.40 15.50 -12.48
CA GLY A 59 -14.49 16.02 -13.51
C GLY A 59 -13.45 14.97 -13.90
N ASP A 60 -12.17 15.27 -13.65
CA ASP A 60 -11.00 14.47 -14.02
C ASP A 60 -10.69 13.28 -13.11
N TYR A 61 -11.54 12.99 -12.12
CA TYR A 61 -11.35 11.85 -11.21
C TYR A 61 -12.65 11.14 -10.78
N THR A 62 -12.51 9.93 -10.27
CA THR A 62 -13.58 9.11 -9.66
C THR A 62 -13.14 8.54 -8.30
N TYR A 63 -13.99 8.65 -7.28
CA TYR A 63 -13.69 8.15 -5.93
C TYR A 63 -13.83 6.63 -5.82
N ILE A 64 -12.78 5.97 -5.33
CA ILE A 64 -12.84 4.59 -4.83
C ILE A 64 -13.48 4.62 -3.44
N SER A 65 -14.35 3.66 -3.13
CA SER A 65 -15.02 3.56 -1.82
C SER A 65 -14.87 2.16 -1.21
N GLU A 66 -13.63 1.75 -0.97
CA GLU A 66 -13.26 0.43 -0.46
C GLU A 66 -12.85 0.50 1.03
N PRO A 67 -13.53 -0.21 1.96
CA PRO A 67 -13.26 -0.14 3.40
C PRO A 67 -11.81 -0.40 3.83
N SER A 68 -11.04 -1.22 3.12
CA SER A 68 -9.64 -1.52 3.44
C SER A 68 -8.66 -0.37 3.16
N ILE A 69 -9.04 0.63 2.36
CA ILE A 69 -8.21 1.81 2.04
C ILE A 69 -8.85 3.14 2.45
N ASN A 70 -10.15 3.15 2.76
CA ASN A 70 -10.87 4.33 3.22
C ASN A 70 -10.28 4.86 4.54
N GLY A 71 -9.81 6.11 4.52
CA GLY A 71 -9.19 6.74 5.68
C GLY A 71 -7.69 6.51 5.87
N ASP A 72 -7.04 5.69 5.05
CA ASP A 72 -5.58 5.52 5.05
C ASP A 72 -4.91 6.16 3.81
N ALA A 73 -4.18 7.24 4.06
CA ALA A 73 -3.42 7.97 3.05
C ALA A 73 -2.11 7.28 2.63
N ASN A 74 -1.74 6.16 3.28
CA ASN A 74 -0.53 5.38 3.03
C ASN A 74 -0.82 4.04 2.35
N ALA A 75 -2.09 3.71 2.12
CA ALA A 75 -2.48 2.48 1.44
C ALA A 75 -1.92 2.43 0.02
N ILE A 76 -1.35 1.29 -0.36
CA ILE A 76 -0.87 1.06 -1.72
C ILE A 76 -2.07 0.68 -2.59
N VAL A 77 -2.33 1.50 -3.60
CA VAL A 77 -3.41 1.29 -4.57
C VAL A 77 -2.80 1.18 -5.95
N ILE A 78 -2.94 0.00 -6.56
CA ILE A 78 -2.59 -0.26 -7.96
C ILE A 78 -3.86 -0.23 -8.79
N VAL A 79 -3.80 0.35 -9.99
CA VAL A 79 -4.93 0.53 -10.88
C VAL A 79 -4.54 0.25 -12.32
N PHE A 80 -5.37 -0.55 -13.00
CA PHE A 80 -5.32 -0.77 -14.44
C PHE A 80 -6.62 -0.32 -15.09
N VAL A 81 -6.59 0.10 -16.35
CA VAL A 81 -7.81 0.22 -17.16
C VAL A 81 -8.38 -1.17 -17.35
N SER A 82 -9.61 -1.40 -16.91
CA SER A 82 -10.28 -2.69 -17.13
C SER A 82 -10.70 -2.80 -18.60
N PRO A 83 -10.51 -3.96 -19.26
CA PRO A 83 -10.91 -4.14 -20.65
C PRO A 83 -12.36 -3.74 -20.93
N THR A 84 -13.27 -4.00 -19.98
CA THR A 84 -14.71 -3.67 -20.11
C THR A 84 -15.02 -2.18 -20.25
N SER A 85 -14.05 -1.27 -20.06
CA SER A 85 -14.15 0.14 -20.44
C SER A 85 -14.46 0.35 -21.92
N ASP A 86 -14.11 -0.59 -22.80
CA ASP A 86 -14.38 -0.50 -24.23
C ASP A 86 -15.85 -0.77 -24.61
N ARG A 87 -16.60 -1.44 -23.72
CA ARG A 87 -17.79 -2.20 -24.13
C ARG A 87 -19.06 -1.36 -24.28
N GLU A 88 -19.22 -0.34 -23.45
CA GLU A 88 -20.41 0.52 -23.42
C GLU A 88 -20.26 1.80 -24.26
N SER A 89 -19.06 2.06 -24.82
CA SER A 89 -18.83 3.16 -25.77
C SER A 89 -18.94 2.64 -27.20
N THR A 90 -20.01 3.02 -27.91
CA THR A 90 -20.27 2.61 -29.29
C THR A 90 -19.26 3.23 -30.27
N GLY A 91 -18.11 2.57 -30.41
CA GLY A 91 -16.94 3.08 -31.15
C GLY A 91 -15.74 3.42 -30.26
N ALA A 92 -15.59 2.75 -29.11
CA ALA A 92 -14.48 2.97 -28.18
C ALA A 92 -13.10 2.97 -28.85
N ALA A 93 -12.40 4.10 -28.74
CA ALA A 93 -10.95 4.08 -28.70
C ALA A 93 -10.49 3.43 -27.38
N SER A 94 -9.27 2.92 -27.35
CA SER A 94 -8.60 2.57 -26.07
C SER A 94 -8.63 3.77 -25.12
N TYR A 95 -8.67 3.52 -23.80
CA TYR A 95 -8.71 4.56 -22.78
C TYR A 95 -7.44 5.44 -22.85
N GLY A 96 -7.55 6.56 -23.58
CA GLY A 96 -6.40 7.30 -24.11
C GLY A 96 -5.69 8.24 -23.13
N HIS A 97 -5.92 8.07 -21.82
CA HIS A 97 -5.43 8.97 -20.79
C HIS A 97 -4.47 8.24 -19.85
N ASN A 98 -3.34 8.86 -19.52
CA ASN A 98 -2.44 8.36 -18.48
C ASN A 98 -3.16 8.46 -17.13
N ILE A 99 -3.39 7.33 -16.46
CA ILE A 99 -4.04 7.31 -15.15
C ILE A 99 -3.04 7.49 -14.01
N GLY A 100 -3.55 7.97 -12.88
CA GLY A 100 -2.91 7.89 -11.58
C GLY A 100 -3.93 7.72 -10.45
N VAL A 101 -3.43 7.65 -9.22
CA VAL A 101 -4.23 7.69 -8.00
C VAL A 101 -3.83 8.87 -7.12
N TRP A 102 -4.81 9.41 -6.40
CA TRP A 102 -4.58 10.43 -5.38
C TRP A 102 -5.48 10.21 -4.18
N TYR A 103 -5.05 10.66 -3.00
CA TYR A 103 -5.83 10.61 -1.78
C TYR A 103 -6.37 12.01 -1.43
N GLU A 104 -7.68 12.11 -1.24
CA GLU A 104 -8.37 13.34 -0.84
C GLU A 104 -8.57 13.35 0.69
N PRO A 105 -7.82 14.17 1.46
CA PRO A 105 -7.86 14.14 2.92
C PRO A 105 -9.20 14.50 3.56
N VAL A 106 -10.03 15.31 2.89
CA VAL A 106 -11.36 15.74 3.36
C VAL A 106 -12.41 14.67 3.13
N ALA A 107 -12.43 14.04 1.94
CA ALA A 107 -13.31 12.91 1.64
C ALA A 107 -12.83 11.61 2.31
N ARG A 108 -11.55 11.54 2.72
CA ARG A 108 -10.87 10.38 3.29
C ARG A 108 -10.89 9.15 2.38
N ARG A 109 -10.73 9.39 1.08
CA ARG A 109 -10.84 8.38 0.00
C ARG A 109 -9.69 8.51 -0.98
N TRP A 110 -9.32 7.37 -1.56
CA TRP A 110 -8.54 7.34 -2.80
C TRP A 110 -9.44 7.62 -4.00
N ALA A 111 -8.85 8.19 -5.05
CA ALA A 111 -9.52 8.44 -6.31
C ALA A 111 -8.60 8.12 -7.49
N ILE A 112 -9.17 7.57 -8.56
CA ILE A 112 -8.51 7.35 -9.85
C ILE A 112 -8.69 8.62 -10.67
N PHE A 113 -7.63 9.14 -11.29
CA PHE A 113 -7.69 10.38 -12.07
C PHE A 113 -6.91 10.31 -13.38
N ASN A 114 -7.29 11.15 -14.34
CA ASN A 114 -6.57 11.33 -15.60
C ASN A 114 -5.50 12.43 -15.43
N GLN A 115 -4.23 12.12 -15.73
CA GLN A 115 -3.11 13.03 -15.50
C GLN A 115 -3.07 14.25 -16.45
N ASP A 116 -3.79 14.19 -17.57
CA ASP A 116 -4.02 15.34 -18.46
C ASP A 116 -5.17 16.25 -17.99
N ARG A 117 -5.88 15.86 -16.93
CA ARG A 117 -7.11 16.48 -16.41
C ARG A 117 -8.30 16.45 -17.38
N ALA A 118 -8.32 15.52 -18.33
CA ALA A 118 -9.53 15.22 -19.09
C ALA A 118 -10.57 14.55 -18.17
N PRO A 119 -11.88 14.81 -18.34
CA PRO A 119 -12.90 14.17 -17.50
C PRO A 119 -12.85 12.63 -17.57
N VAL A 120 -13.02 11.95 -16.44
CA VAL A 120 -13.22 10.49 -16.44
C VAL A 120 -14.60 10.20 -17.03
N PRO A 121 -14.72 9.42 -18.13
CA PRO A 121 -16.01 9.12 -18.72
C PRO A 121 -16.88 8.26 -17.79
N ALA A 122 -18.17 8.59 -17.70
CA ALA A 122 -19.13 7.73 -17.01
C ALA A 122 -19.22 6.37 -17.73
N GLY A 123 -19.23 5.29 -16.94
CA GLY A 123 -19.17 3.91 -17.42
C GLY A 123 -17.76 3.31 -17.46
N SER A 124 -16.69 4.12 -17.46
CA SER A 124 -15.30 3.62 -17.46
C SER A 124 -15.02 2.74 -16.25
N ALA A 125 -14.32 1.62 -16.49
CA ALA A 125 -14.06 0.57 -15.52
C ALA A 125 -12.56 0.37 -15.31
N PHE A 126 -12.15 0.19 -14.07
CA PHE A 126 -10.75 0.06 -13.66
C PHE A 126 -10.59 -1.15 -12.76
N GLU A 127 -9.60 -2.00 -13.02
CA GLU A 127 -9.21 -3.03 -12.04
C GLU A 127 -8.35 -2.36 -10.96
N VAL A 128 -8.83 -2.39 -9.73
CA VAL A 128 -8.13 -1.88 -8.55
C VAL A 128 -7.59 -3.06 -7.76
N VAL A 129 -6.29 -3.02 -7.47
CA VAL A 129 -5.60 -4.04 -6.67
C VAL A 129 -4.95 -3.38 -5.46
N VAL A 130 -5.30 -3.89 -4.27
CA VAL A 130 -4.64 -3.56 -3.00
C VAL A 130 -3.74 -4.75 -2.65
N PRO A 131 -2.40 -4.64 -2.78
CA PRO A 131 -1.48 -5.70 -2.42
C PRO A 131 -1.41 -5.88 -0.90
N GLN A 132 -0.84 -6.99 -0.45
CA GLN A 132 -0.45 -7.12 0.95
C GLN A 132 0.53 -5.99 1.34
N ALA A 133 0.46 -5.49 2.57
CA ALA A 133 1.41 -4.49 3.10
C ALA A 133 2.88 -4.97 3.16
N SER A 134 3.12 -6.26 2.98
CA SER A 134 4.43 -6.91 2.81
C SER A 134 4.97 -6.87 1.37
N ALA A 135 4.10 -6.60 0.40
CA ALA A 135 4.32 -6.80 -1.04
C ALA A 135 4.07 -5.52 -1.88
N GLY A 136 3.99 -4.35 -1.24
CA GLY A 136 3.88 -3.07 -1.92
C GLY A 136 4.50 -1.92 -1.13
N PHE A 137 4.89 -0.85 -1.82
CA PHE A 137 5.56 0.32 -1.27
C PHE A 137 5.36 1.56 -2.18
N VAL A 138 5.75 2.73 -1.68
CA VAL A 138 5.84 3.96 -2.48
C VAL A 138 7.29 4.17 -2.92
N HIS A 139 7.50 4.40 -4.22
CA HIS A 139 8.77 4.91 -4.76
C HIS A 139 8.67 6.41 -5.01
N ASP A 140 9.62 7.19 -4.49
CA ASP A 140 9.72 8.65 -4.70
C ASP A 140 10.89 8.96 -5.67
N ALA A 141 10.60 9.68 -6.76
CA ALA A 141 11.61 10.17 -7.69
C ALA A 141 12.37 11.38 -7.11
N SER A 142 13.70 11.33 -7.16
CA SER A 142 14.61 12.35 -6.63
C SER A 142 15.85 12.53 -7.51
N LEU A 143 16.58 13.63 -7.33
CA LEU A 143 17.85 13.91 -8.03
C LEU A 143 18.96 12.86 -7.77
N LEU A 144 18.79 11.97 -6.80
CA LEU A 144 19.76 10.91 -6.46
C LEU A 144 19.46 9.56 -7.13
N ASN A 145 18.22 9.33 -7.57
CA ASN A 145 17.79 8.07 -8.21
C ASN A 145 17.26 8.24 -9.64
N THR A 146 17.04 9.48 -10.10
CA THR A 146 16.38 9.80 -11.38
C THR A 146 17.38 10.38 -12.38
N ALA A 147 17.36 9.89 -13.62
CA ALA A 147 18.21 10.38 -14.70
C ALA A 147 17.44 10.37 -16.02
N GLY A 148 17.08 11.56 -16.52
CA GLY A 148 16.25 11.67 -17.73
C GLY A 148 14.87 11.06 -17.51
N ASN A 149 14.48 10.10 -18.36
CA ASN A 149 13.15 9.50 -18.38
C ASN A 149 12.97 8.32 -17.40
N TYR A 150 13.94 7.99 -16.54
CA TYR A 150 13.84 6.86 -15.62
C TYR A 150 14.29 7.19 -14.19
N THR A 151 13.77 6.42 -13.23
CA THR A 151 14.12 6.48 -11.80
C THR A 151 14.36 5.07 -11.25
N TYR A 152 15.51 4.85 -10.61
CA TYR A 152 15.87 3.55 -10.02
C TYR A 152 15.21 3.33 -8.66
N ILE A 153 14.53 2.19 -8.52
CA ILE A 153 14.01 1.69 -7.25
C ILE A 153 15.18 1.17 -6.39
N ASP A 154 15.14 1.46 -5.09
CA ASP A 154 16.11 0.94 -4.10
C ASP A 154 15.37 0.33 -2.89
N ASP A 155 14.72 -0.81 -3.09
CA ASP A 155 13.98 -1.52 -2.05
C ASP A 155 14.39 -3.00 -1.93
N ARG A 156 14.27 -3.55 -0.72
CA ARG A 156 14.57 -4.95 -0.39
C ARG A 156 13.74 -5.98 -1.16
N LEU A 157 12.56 -5.59 -1.65
CA LEU A 157 11.64 -6.44 -2.42
C LEU A 157 12.05 -6.53 -3.91
N THR A 158 12.89 -5.61 -4.40
CA THR A 158 13.24 -5.50 -5.83
C THR A 158 14.75 -5.60 -6.11
N ASN A 159 15.59 -5.17 -5.17
CA ASN A 159 17.05 -5.20 -5.30
C ASN A 159 17.58 -6.63 -5.52
N GLY A 160 18.36 -6.82 -6.59
CA GLY A 160 18.99 -8.10 -6.92
C GLY A 160 18.05 -9.21 -7.40
N LYS A 161 16.78 -8.89 -7.68
CA LYS A 161 15.72 -9.86 -8.01
C LYS A 161 15.21 -9.64 -9.43
N PRO A 162 15.74 -10.34 -10.45
CA PRO A 162 15.23 -10.24 -11.82
C PRO A 162 13.92 -11.01 -12.02
N ASP A 163 13.71 -12.11 -11.29
CA ASP A 163 12.62 -13.08 -11.52
C ASP A 163 11.32 -12.70 -10.78
N ILE A 164 11.00 -11.40 -10.74
CA ILE A 164 9.79 -10.84 -10.12
C ILE A 164 9.00 -10.03 -11.15
N GLU A 165 7.72 -9.85 -10.87
CA GLU A 165 6.85 -8.95 -11.63
C GLU A 165 6.52 -7.71 -10.79
N LEU A 166 6.56 -6.54 -11.42
CA LEU A 166 6.18 -5.26 -10.82
C LEU A 166 4.90 -4.73 -11.45
N ALA A 167 3.94 -4.36 -10.62
CA ALA A 167 2.83 -3.52 -11.02
C ALA A 167 3.05 -2.10 -10.47
N VAL A 168 2.85 -1.09 -11.32
CA VAL A 168 3.10 0.32 -10.98
C VAL A 168 1.86 1.15 -11.25
N THR A 169 1.56 2.09 -10.35
CA THR A 169 0.52 3.10 -10.56
C THR A 169 1.01 4.44 -10.03
N GLN A 170 0.83 5.48 -10.83
CA GLN A 170 1.35 6.81 -10.51
C GLN A 170 0.57 7.39 -9.33
N ASN A 171 1.25 7.69 -8.23
CA ASN A 171 0.62 8.21 -7.02
C ASN A 171 0.92 9.70 -6.93
N TRP A 172 -0.09 10.54 -7.13
CA TRP A 172 0.11 11.98 -7.13
C TRP A 172 0.61 12.47 -5.77
N ASN A 173 0.01 12.01 -4.67
CA ASN A 173 0.26 12.51 -3.33
C ASN A 173 0.31 11.42 -2.23
N PRO A 174 1.37 10.58 -2.18
CA PRO A 174 1.54 9.60 -1.10
C PRO A 174 1.49 10.26 0.28
N GLY A 175 0.73 9.67 1.22
CA GLY A 175 0.47 10.25 2.54
C GLY A 175 -0.50 11.44 2.54
N GLY A 176 -1.20 11.71 1.42
CA GLY A 176 -2.18 12.81 1.31
C GLY A 176 -1.54 14.20 1.28
N ARG A 177 -0.25 14.30 0.93
CA ARG A 177 0.53 15.55 0.91
C ARG A 177 0.25 16.39 -0.36
N ARG A 178 1.12 17.36 -0.69
CA ARG A 178 1.12 18.00 -2.02
C ARG A 178 1.74 17.05 -3.03
N GLY A 179 1.17 16.97 -4.23
CA GLY A 179 1.61 16.05 -5.26
C GLY A 179 2.26 16.66 -6.50
N VAL A 180 2.87 15.79 -7.30
CA VAL A 180 3.52 16.11 -8.58
C VAL A 180 2.89 15.26 -9.69
N TYR A 181 2.53 15.90 -10.80
CA TYR A 181 1.99 15.21 -11.98
C TYR A 181 3.13 14.64 -12.82
N ASN A 182 2.92 13.45 -13.39
CA ASN A 182 3.74 12.86 -14.44
C ASN A 182 2.80 12.33 -15.53
N ASN A 183 2.33 13.21 -16.42
CA ASN A 183 1.37 12.88 -17.47
C ASN A 183 2.03 12.15 -18.65
N HIS A 184 2.66 11.03 -18.35
CA HIS A 184 3.39 10.19 -19.29
C HIS A 184 3.04 8.72 -19.04
N PRO A 185 3.02 7.88 -20.09
CA PRO A 185 2.85 6.44 -19.93
C PRO A 185 4.11 5.85 -19.27
N VAL A 186 3.94 4.99 -18.27
CA VAL A 186 5.04 4.42 -17.48
C VAL A 186 5.10 2.90 -17.60
N ASP A 187 6.32 2.37 -17.50
CA ASP A 187 6.63 0.93 -17.48
C ASP A 187 7.86 0.68 -16.58
N THR A 188 8.26 -0.59 -16.42
CA THR A 188 9.39 -1.00 -15.59
C THR A 188 10.42 -1.83 -16.35
N LEU A 189 11.68 -1.71 -15.97
CA LEU A 189 12.76 -2.57 -16.47
C LEU A 189 13.75 -2.92 -15.36
N TYR A 190 14.40 -4.08 -15.46
CA TYR A 190 15.51 -4.46 -14.60
C TYR A 190 16.85 -4.18 -15.28
N ASP A 191 17.73 -3.37 -14.69
CA ASP A 191 19.11 -3.26 -15.14
C ASP A 191 20.02 -4.26 -14.37
N PRO A 192 20.51 -5.32 -15.03
CA PRO A 192 21.39 -6.30 -14.39
C PRO A 192 22.78 -5.77 -14.03
N LYS A 193 23.19 -4.60 -14.53
CA LYS A 193 24.49 -3.96 -14.21
C LYS A 193 24.49 -3.36 -12.81
N VAL A 194 23.43 -2.61 -12.47
CA VAL A 194 23.22 -2.04 -11.12
C VAL A 194 22.39 -2.95 -10.21
N LYS A 195 21.78 -4.01 -10.78
CA LYS A 195 20.93 -5.00 -10.10
C LYS A 195 19.68 -4.38 -9.45
N LYS A 196 19.08 -3.42 -10.14
CA LYS A 196 17.90 -2.66 -9.70
C LYS A 196 16.84 -2.60 -10.78
N TRP A 197 15.60 -2.55 -10.35
CA TRP A 197 14.48 -2.14 -11.19
C TRP A 197 14.45 -0.62 -11.35
N ALA A 198 13.96 -0.14 -12.48
CA ALA A 198 13.67 1.25 -12.74
C ALA A 198 12.23 1.40 -13.23
N ILE A 199 11.58 2.50 -12.84
CA ILE A 199 10.34 2.99 -13.45
C ILE A 199 10.75 4.01 -14.52
N PHE A 200 10.18 3.95 -15.71
CA PHE A 200 10.51 4.87 -16.80
C PHE A 200 9.29 5.36 -17.58
N ASN A 201 9.37 6.60 -18.06
CA ASN A 201 8.41 7.15 -19.02
C ASN A 201 8.71 6.56 -20.41
N LEU A 202 7.73 5.82 -20.96
CA LEU A 202 7.80 5.09 -22.23
C LEU A 202 8.00 6.02 -23.45
N ASP A 203 7.52 7.25 -23.37
CA ASP A 203 7.64 8.26 -24.43
C ASP A 203 8.99 9.02 -24.42
N GLY A 204 9.86 8.73 -23.44
CA GLY A 204 11.16 9.38 -23.28
C GLY A 204 11.11 10.76 -22.61
N ALA A 205 9.95 11.23 -22.14
CA ALA A 205 9.87 12.46 -21.36
C ALA A 205 10.57 12.32 -20.00
N PRO A 206 11.23 13.36 -19.47
CA PRO A 206 11.93 13.26 -18.18
C PRO A 206 10.95 13.01 -17.03
N ILE A 207 11.31 12.15 -16.08
CA ILE A 207 10.52 11.97 -14.85
C ILE A 207 10.73 13.20 -13.94
N PRO A 208 9.65 13.89 -13.50
CA PRO A 208 9.77 15.04 -12.60
C PRO A 208 10.33 14.66 -11.23
N GLU A 209 11.15 15.54 -10.65
CA GLU A 209 11.55 15.44 -9.25
C GLU A 209 10.30 15.52 -8.34
N GLY A 210 10.19 14.60 -7.38
CA GLY A 210 9.04 14.50 -6.48
C GLY A 210 7.81 13.81 -7.08
N ALA A 211 7.88 13.26 -8.30
CA ALA A 211 6.88 12.31 -8.80
C ALA A 211 6.95 11.01 -7.99
N SER A 212 5.80 10.47 -7.61
CA SER A 212 5.72 9.27 -6.76
C SER A 212 4.92 8.16 -7.42
N PHE A 213 5.22 6.91 -7.04
CA PHE A 213 4.64 5.72 -7.65
C PHE A 213 4.29 4.70 -6.57
N ASN A 214 3.05 4.20 -6.59
CA ASN A 214 2.70 2.96 -5.90
C ASN A 214 3.30 1.79 -6.68
N VAL A 215 4.04 0.94 -6.01
CA VAL A 215 4.64 -0.28 -6.57
C VAL A 215 4.11 -1.48 -5.80
N ALA A 216 3.66 -2.50 -6.51
CA ALA A 216 3.39 -3.83 -5.97
C ALA A 216 4.30 -4.87 -6.61
N VAL A 217 4.65 -5.91 -5.84
CA VAL A 217 5.60 -6.95 -6.22
C VAL A 217 4.93 -8.31 -6.14
N SER A 218 5.02 -9.09 -7.22
CA SER A 218 4.66 -10.51 -7.25
C SER A 218 5.85 -11.38 -7.65
N ALA A 219 5.80 -12.66 -7.25
CA ALA A 219 6.70 -13.67 -7.83
C ALA A 219 6.43 -13.76 -9.34
N GLY A 220 7.48 -13.88 -10.16
CA GLY A 220 7.33 -13.99 -11.60
C GLY A 220 6.68 -15.32 -12.02
N ALA A 221 6.16 -15.36 -13.24
CA ALA A 221 5.48 -16.53 -13.82
C ALA A 221 6.26 -17.88 -13.76
N SER A 222 7.56 -17.87 -13.48
CA SER A 222 8.38 -19.07 -13.23
C SER A 222 8.03 -19.82 -11.94
N ASP A 223 7.48 -19.16 -10.93
CA ASP A 223 7.25 -19.75 -9.60
C ASP A 223 5.89 -20.48 -9.47
N SER A 224 5.05 -20.44 -10.51
CA SER A 224 3.72 -21.07 -10.51
C SER A 224 3.71 -22.57 -10.83
N VAL A 225 4.87 -23.23 -10.96
CA VAL A 225 4.97 -24.67 -11.29
C VAL A 225 6.08 -25.37 -10.48
N ARG A 226 5.79 -25.70 -9.21
CA ARG A 226 6.50 -26.71 -8.40
C ARG A 226 5.55 -27.42 -7.45
#